data_AF-A0A397TTK4-F1
#
_entry.id   AF-A0A397TTK4-F1
#
_cell.length_a   1.000
_cell.length_b   1.000
_cell.length_c   1.000
_cell.angle_alpha   90.00
_cell.angle_beta   90.00
_cell.angle_gamma   90.00
#
_symmetry.space_group_name_H-M   'P 1'
#
loop_
_entity.id
_entity.type
_entity.pdbx_description
1 polymer ?
#
loop_
_entity_poly.entity_id
_entity_poly.type
_entity_poly.pdbx_seq_one_letter_code
_entity_poly.pdbx_strand_id
1 'polypeptide(L)'
;MIEWIQFNRLINLQKIREDELEMRFMAIWIDGIRIIKGEPVEYTRSRIGSFGVNLKILHGSQASDFFIKKLTNYVELEGNIVYGVTKDMATNQYIMAVPDEFSSKRIASNGKCIYCKHNNTSPAWCQSCDPWKTTQEWTSGNEEIDTSIREIQIKATEYEKVIEWIPYDRLINLQEIKELNQETEEIKEESNSIFMATWL
;
A
#
# COMPACT_ATOMS: atom_id res chain seq x y z
N MET A 1 -19.31 -16.74 6.17
CA MET A 1 -20.09 -16.81 4.92
C MET A 1 -19.36 -16.00 3.88
N ILE A 2 -18.99 -16.61 2.75
CA ILE A 2 -18.28 -15.95 1.65
C ILE A 2 -19.29 -15.66 0.54
N GLU A 3 -19.34 -14.44 0.03
CA GLU A 3 -20.26 -14.03 -1.03
C GLU A 3 -19.60 -14.08 -2.42
N TRP A 4 -20.37 -14.41 -3.46
CA TRP A 4 -19.96 -14.11 -4.83
C TRP A 4 -20.19 -12.62 -5.11
N ILE A 5 -19.13 -11.92 -5.51
CA ILE A 5 -19.14 -10.49 -5.81
C ILE A 5 -19.07 -10.33 -7.33
N GLN A 6 -20.06 -9.67 -7.94
CA GLN A 6 -19.95 -9.29 -9.34
C GLN A 6 -18.83 -8.24 -9.48
N PHE A 7 -17.88 -8.47 -10.38
CA PHE A 7 -16.67 -7.65 -10.49
C PHE A 7 -16.97 -6.16 -10.71
N ASN A 8 -18.02 -5.83 -11.48
CA ASN A 8 -18.49 -4.47 -11.71
C ASN A 8 -19.06 -3.74 -10.46
N ARG A 9 -19.24 -4.45 -9.33
CA ARG A 9 -19.60 -3.86 -8.03
C ARG A 9 -18.38 -3.41 -7.24
N LEU A 10 -17.16 -3.61 -7.77
CA LEU A 10 -15.91 -3.11 -7.24
C LEU A 10 -15.51 -1.87 -8.05
N ILE A 11 -15.37 -0.73 -7.37
CA ILE A 11 -14.98 0.55 -7.99
C ILE A 11 -13.73 1.11 -7.30
N ASN A 12 -13.10 2.12 -7.94
CA ASN A 12 -11.87 2.75 -7.45
C ASN A 12 -10.76 1.74 -7.16
N LEU A 13 -10.54 0.82 -8.11
CA LEU A 13 -9.47 -0.18 -7.99
C LEU A 13 -8.11 0.53 -8.03
N GLN A 14 -7.31 0.32 -6.99
CA GLN A 14 -5.97 0.86 -6.88
C GLN A 14 -5.02 -0.24 -6.43
N LYS A 15 -3.91 -0.43 -7.14
CA LYS A 15 -2.88 -1.39 -6.74
C LYS A 15 -2.19 -0.90 -5.46
N ILE A 16 -2.17 -1.76 -4.44
CA ILE A 16 -1.47 -1.55 -3.15
C ILE A 16 -0.22 -2.41 -3.05
N ARG A 17 0.01 -3.45 -3.83
CA ARG A 17 1.33 -4.09 -3.95
C ARG A 17 1.32 -5.17 -4.99
N GLU A 18 2.51 -5.51 -5.46
CA GLU A 18 2.78 -6.74 -6.16
C GLU A 18 4.05 -7.33 -5.61
N ASP A 19 3.99 -8.61 -5.32
CA ASP A 19 5.14 -9.45 -5.02
C ASP A 19 5.11 -10.69 -5.92
N GLU A 20 6.05 -11.60 -5.74
CA GLU A 20 6.21 -12.81 -6.55
C GLU A 20 5.02 -13.78 -6.45
N LEU A 21 4.16 -13.65 -5.43
CA LEU A 21 3.08 -14.60 -5.14
C LEU A 21 1.69 -13.98 -5.32
N GLU A 22 1.53 -12.70 -5.01
CA GLU A 22 0.25 -12.01 -5.05
C GLU A 22 0.35 -10.56 -5.53
N MET A 23 -0.75 -10.11 -6.13
CA MET A 23 -1.06 -8.71 -6.24
C MET A 23 -2.15 -8.36 -5.23
N ARG A 24 -1.98 -7.20 -4.60
CA ARG A 24 -2.98 -6.62 -3.70
C ARG A 24 -3.50 -5.33 -4.28
N PHE A 25 -4.82 -5.19 -4.31
CA PHE A 25 -5.50 -3.96 -4.68
C PHE A 25 -6.41 -3.51 -3.54
N MET A 26 -6.76 -2.24 -3.54
CA MET A 26 -7.90 -1.71 -2.82
C MET A 26 -9.06 -1.56 -3.79
N ALA A 27 -10.28 -1.74 -3.31
CA ALA A 27 -11.48 -1.33 -4.01
C ALA A 27 -12.56 -0.90 -3.02
N ILE A 28 -13.56 -0.17 -3.50
CA ILE A 28 -14.83 0.01 -2.81
C ILE A 28 -15.80 -1.03 -3.35
N TRP A 29 -16.29 -1.90 -2.47
CA TRP A 29 -17.41 -2.78 -2.78
C TRP A 29 -18.72 -2.05 -2.49
N ILE A 30 -19.49 -1.75 -3.54
CA ILE A 30 -20.67 -0.90 -3.41
C ILE A 30 -21.85 -1.57 -2.69
N ASP A 31 -22.01 -2.90 -2.79
CA ASP A 31 -22.93 -3.64 -1.92
C ASP A 31 -22.42 -3.70 -0.48
N GLY A 32 -21.11 -3.51 -0.30
CA GLY A 32 -20.43 -3.56 0.98
C GLY A 32 -20.55 -4.91 1.68
N ILE A 33 -20.31 -4.95 2.99
CA ILE A 33 -20.12 -6.20 3.74
C ILE A 33 -21.32 -6.54 4.61
N ARG A 34 -21.60 -7.84 4.75
CA ARG A 34 -22.55 -8.35 5.75
C ARG A 34 -21.92 -8.28 7.14
N ILE A 35 -22.71 -7.85 8.10
CA ILE A 35 -22.34 -7.81 9.52
C ILE A 35 -23.44 -8.43 10.36
N ILE A 36 -23.04 -8.99 11.50
CA ILE A 36 -23.95 -9.49 12.52
C ILE A 36 -23.84 -8.53 13.71
N LYS A 37 -24.98 -8.03 14.17
CA LYS A 37 -25.08 -7.17 15.36
C LYS A 37 -26.01 -7.82 16.35
N GLY A 38 -25.68 -7.78 17.63
CA GLY A 38 -26.55 -8.33 18.66
C GLY A 38 -25.82 -8.79 19.92
N GLU A 39 -26.62 -9.02 20.95
CA GLU A 39 -26.27 -9.71 22.18
C GLU A 39 -26.60 -11.22 22.03
N PRO A 40 -26.11 -12.12 22.90
CA PRO A 40 -26.25 -13.58 22.77
C PRO A 40 -27.66 -14.14 22.52
N VAL A 41 -28.70 -13.34 22.74
CA VAL A 41 -30.12 -13.74 22.64
C VAL A 41 -30.80 -13.17 21.39
N GLU A 42 -30.27 -12.10 20.79
CA GLU A 42 -30.88 -11.40 19.65
C GLU A 42 -29.83 -10.96 18.64
N TYR A 43 -29.58 -11.81 17.64
CA TYR A 43 -28.72 -11.46 16.51
C TYR A 43 -29.54 -10.96 15.33
N THR A 44 -29.12 -9.82 14.77
CA THR A 44 -29.64 -9.29 13.52
C THR A 44 -28.56 -9.29 12.45
N ARG A 45 -28.94 -9.69 11.23
CA ARG A 45 -28.09 -9.57 10.05
C ARG A 45 -28.34 -8.22 9.41
N SER A 46 -27.28 -7.46 9.20
CA SER A 46 -27.34 -6.19 8.48
C SER A 46 -26.18 -6.08 7.48
N ARG A 47 -26.12 -4.96 6.76
CA ARG A 47 -25.12 -4.70 5.72
C ARG A 47 -24.58 -3.29 5.89
N ILE A 48 -23.25 -3.17 5.92
CA ILE A 48 -22.59 -1.87 5.76
C ILE A 48 -22.39 -1.68 4.27
N GLY A 49 -23.23 -0.85 3.64
CA GLY A 49 -23.11 -0.53 2.22
C GLY A 49 -21.86 0.30 1.93
N SER A 50 -21.39 0.28 0.68
CA SER A 50 -20.20 1.02 0.22
C SER A 50 -19.00 0.88 1.17
N PHE A 51 -18.39 -0.30 1.18
CA PHE A 51 -17.32 -0.63 2.12
C PHE A 51 -16.00 -0.84 1.37
N GLY A 52 -14.90 -0.32 1.90
CA GLY A 52 -13.59 -0.57 1.32
C GLY A 52 -13.06 -1.93 1.69
N VAL A 53 -12.50 -2.61 0.70
CA VAL A 53 -11.94 -3.95 0.82
C VAL A 53 -10.55 -3.98 0.19
N ASN A 54 -9.71 -4.90 0.65
CA ASN A 54 -8.54 -5.28 -0.12
C ASN A 54 -8.91 -6.48 -1.01
N LEU A 55 -8.40 -6.47 -2.23
CA LEU A 55 -8.52 -7.54 -3.20
C LEU A 55 -7.18 -8.25 -3.28
N LYS A 56 -7.16 -9.54 -2.97
CA LYS A 56 -5.98 -10.39 -3.04
C LYS A 56 -6.10 -11.27 -4.28
N ILE A 57 -5.21 -11.02 -5.25
CA ILE A 57 -5.12 -11.73 -6.52
C ILE A 57 -3.87 -12.60 -6.44
N LEU A 58 -4.05 -13.92 -6.50
CA LEU A 58 -2.92 -14.86 -6.49
C LEU A 58 -2.44 -15.09 -7.92
N HIS A 59 -1.13 -15.08 -8.15
CA HIS A 59 -0.58 -15.46 -9.45
C HIS A 59 -0.96 -16.92 -9.77
N GLY A 60 -1.39 -17.20 -11.00
CA GLY A 60 -1.90 -18.52 -11.40
C GLY A 60 -3.36 -18.81 -10.97
N SER A 61 -4.06 -17.84 -10.41
CA SER A 61 -5.47 -17.99 -9.98
C SER A 61 -6.47 -18.20 -11.11
N GLN A 62 -6.06 -18.31 -12.38
CA GLN A 62 -6.97 -18.65 -13.49
C GLN A 62 -7.48 -20.10 -13.40
N ALA A 63 -6.68 -20.99 -12.79
CA ALA A 63 -7.06 -22.38 -12.56
C ALA A 63 -7.94 -22.50 -11.30
N SER A 64 -9.15 -23.02 -11.45
CA SER A 64 -10.13 -23.15 -10.36
C SER A 64 -9.59 -23.96 -9.19
N ASP A 65 -8.93 -25.09 -9.45
CA ASP A 65 -8.52 -26.03 -8.40
C ASP A 65 -7.39 -25.44 -7.55
N PHE A 66 -6.47 -24.71 -8.20
CA PHE A 66 -5.42 -23.97 -7.52
C PHE A 66 -6.00 -22.89 -6.62
N PHE A 67 -6.95 -22.09 -7.15
CA PHE A 67 -7.61 -21.05 -6.38
C PHE A 67 -8.38 -21.63 -5.18
N ILE A 68 -9.18 -22.68 -5.38
CA ILE A 68 -9.96 -23.32 -4.32
C ILE A 68 -9.04 -23.82 -3.21
N LYS A 69 -7.93 -24.51 -3.54
CA LYS A 69 -6.95 -24.96 -2.54
C LYS A 69 -6.39 -23.78 -1.73
N LYS A 70 -6.04 -22.68 -2.40
CA LYS A 70 -5.49 -21.48 -1.73
C LYS A 70 -6.53 -20.79 -0.86
N LEU A 71 -7.78 -20.69 -1.32
CA LEU A 71 -8.89 -20.12 -0.57
C LEU A 71 -9.16 -20.95 0.71
N THR A 72 -9.25 -22.27 0.58
CA THR A 72 -9.47 -23.18 1.73
C THR A 72 -8.37 -23.00 2.77
N ASN A 73 -7.10 -23.09 2.35
CA ASN A 73 -5.96 -22.89 3.24
C ASN A 73 -5.99 -21.51 3.92
N TYR A 74 -6.40 -20.46 3.20
CA TYR A 74 -6.46 -19.12 3.76
C TYR A 74 -7.55 -18.99 4.83
N VAL A 75 -8.74 -19.57 4.60
CA VAL A 75 -9.90 -19.51 5.51
C VAL A 75 -9.70 -20.39 6.76
N GLU A 76 -8.92 -21.47 6.66
CA GLU A 76 -8.60 -22.34 7.80
C GLU A 76 -7.61 -21.73 8.80
N LEU A 77 -6.83 -20.72 8.37
CA LEU A 77 -5.91 -20.02 9.25
C LEU A 77 -6.67 -19.06 10.19
N GLU A 78 -6.39 -19.19 11.49
CA GLU A 78 -7.05 -18.39 12.52
C GLU A 78 -6.86 -16.88 12.29
N GLY A 79 -7.95 -16.12 12.39
CA GLY A 79 -7.95 -14.66 12.22
C GLY A 79 -8.11 -14.18 10.76
N ASN A 80 -8.01 -15.06 9.76
CA ASN A 80 -8.28 -14.68 8.37
C ASN A 80 -9.76 -14.56 8.09
N ILE A 81 -10.13 -13.51 7.36
CA ILE A 81 -11.52 -13.25 6.96
C ILE A 81 -11.54 -13.05 5.45
N VAL A 82 -12.48 -13.71 4.79
CA VAL A 82 -12.82 -13.47 3.39
C VAL A 82 -14.27 -13.04 3.32
N TYR A 83 -14.51 -11.84 2.82
CA TYR A 83 -15.88 -11.33 2.64
C TYR A 83 -16.53 -11.93 1.41
N GLY A 84 -15.76 -12.10 0.34
CA GLY A 84 -16.27 -12.65 -0.90
C GLY A 84 -15.21 -13.05 -1.90
N VAL A 85 -15.67 -13.66 -2.98
CA VAL A 85 -14.87 -14.04 -4.14
C VAL A 85 -15.46 -13.37 -5.37
N THR A 86 -14.61 -12.85 -6.23
CA THR A 86 -14.99 -12.35 -7.54
C THR A 86 -14.11 -12.98 -8.62
N LYS A 87 -14.47 -12.75 -9.88
CA LYS A 87 -13.68 -13.15 -11.02
C LYS A 87 -13.60 -11.99 -12.00
N ASP A 88 -12.38 -11.60 -12.33
CA ASP A 88 -12.16 -10.67 -13.43
C ASP A 88 -12.30 -11.44 -14.75
N MET A 89 -13.24 -11.01 -15.59
CA MET A 89 -13.52 -11.65 -16.87
C MET A 89 -12.47 -11.31 -17.94
N ALA A 90 -11.72 -10.21 -17.78
CA ALA A 90 -10.66 -9.84 -18.71
C ALA A 90 -9.42 -10.73 -18.53
N THR A 91 -8.98 -10.92 -17.29
CA THR A 91 -7.80 -11.76 -16.97
C THR A 91 -8.14 -13.21 -16.64
N ASN A 92 -9.42 -13.53 -16.49
CA ASN A 92 -9.94 -14.83 -16.04
C ASN A 92 -9.46 -15.23 -14.63
N GLN A 93 -8.96 -14.28 -13.83
CA GLN A 93 -8.42 -14.52 -12.48
C GLN A 93 -9.52 -14.51 -11.41
N TYR A 94 -9.46 -15.46 -10.48
CA TYR A 94 -10.26 -15.44 -9.26
C TYR A 94 -9.58 -14.58 -8.19
N ILE A 95 -10.39 -13.79 -7.49
CA ILE A 95 -9.92 -12.74 -6.59
C ILE A 95 -10.67 -12.85 -5.27
N MET A 96 -9.94 -12.78 -4.15
CA MET A 96 -10.52 -12.74 -2.81
C MET A 96 -10.72 -11.30 -2.36
N ALA A 97 -11.92 -10.95 -1.92
CA ALA A 97 -12.18 -9.72 -1.19
C ALA A 97 -12.01 -9.98 0.31
N VAL A 98 -11.03 -9.32 0.91
CA VAL A 98 -10.61 -9.48 2.31
C VAL A 98 -10.69 -8.13 3.04
N PRO A 99 -10.72 -8.12 4.39
CA PRO A 99 -10.63 -6.88 5.14
C PRO A 99 -9.42 -6.05 4.73
N ASP A 100 -9.59 -4.74 4.86
CA ASP A 100 -8.45 -3.84 4.75
C ASP A 100 -7.42 -4.15 5.84
N GLU A 101 -6.18 -4.40 5.41
CA GLU A 101 -5.04 -4.81 6.24
C GLU A 101 -4.75 -3.82 7.38
N PHE A 102 -5.10 -2.55 7.18
CA PHE A 102 -4.85 -1.49 8.15
C PHE A 102 -6.12 -1.01 8.86
N SER A 103 -7.24 -1.74 8.72
CA SER A 103 -8.55 -1.35 9.28
C SER A 103 -8.50 -1.00 10.77
N SER A 104 -7.76 -1.77 11.57
CA SER A 104 -7.57 -1.55 13.01
C SER A 104 -6.72 -0.32 13.36
N LYS A 105 -5.93 0.18 12.41
CA LYS A 105 -5.05 1.34 12.59
C LYS A 105 -5.67 2.64 12.09
N ARG A 106 -6.88 2.60 11.51
CA ARG A 106 -7.54 3.79 10.95
C ARG A 106 -8.13 4.67 12.04
N ILE A 107 -7.78 5.95 12.06
CA ILE A 107 -8.16 6.90 13.11
C ILE A 107 -8.90 8.10 12.49
N ALA A 108 -10.12 8.37 12.95
CA ALA A 108 -10.97 9.42 12.38
C ALA A 108 -10.36 10.84 12.49
N SER A 109 -9.62 11.13 13.57
CA SER A 109 -8.97 12.43 13.76
C SER A 109 -7.78 12.68 12.83
N ASN A 110 -7.25 11.66 12.15
CA ASN A 110 -6.12 11.79 11.24
C ASN A 110 -6.51 12.30 9.84
N GLY A 111 -7.79 12.61 9.64
CA GLY A 111 -8.37 12.98 8.35
C GLY A 111 -8.67 11.76 7.48
N LYS A 112 -9.21 12.03 6.29
CA LYS A 112 -9.52 11.00 5.29
C LYS A 112 -8.52 11.04 4.16
N CYS A 113 -8.08 9.87 3.72
CA CYS A 113 -7.26 9.71 2.54
C CYS A 113 -8.01 10.23 1.31
N ILE A 114 -7.36 11.08 0.50
CA ILE A 114 -8.00 11.62 -0.71
C ILE A 114 -8.25 10.55 -1.77
N TYR A 115 -7.49 9.46 -1.76
CA TYR A 115 -7.59 8.37 -2.74
C TYR A 115 -8.65 7.35 -2.34
N CYS A 116 -8.51 6.73 -1.16
CA CYS A 116 -9.42 5.66 -0.73
C CYS A 116 -10.61 6.12 0.12
N LYS A 117 -10.66 7.40 0.53
CA LYS A 117 -11.70 8.00 1.37
C LYS A 117 -11.87 7.40 2.77
N HIS A 118 -11.06 6.40 3.13
CA HIS A 118 -10.96 5.90 4.49
C HIS A 118 -10.23 6.89 5.40
N ASN A 119 -10.46 6.75 6.70
CA ASN A 119 -9.66 7.42 7.70
C ASN A 119 -8.18 7.01 7.55
N ASN A 120 -7.31 7.99 7.71
CA ASN A 120 -5.86 7.81 7.69
C ASN A 120 -5.39 6.97 8.88
N THR A 121 -4.23 6.32 8.70
CA THR A 121 -3.60 5.50 9.75
C THR A 121 -2.70 6.34 10.66
N SER A 122 -2.19 7.47 10.16
CA SER A 122 -1.42 8.49 10.88
C SER A 122 -1.83 9.89 10.37
N PRO A 123 -1.62 11.01 11.07
CA PRO A 123 -2.01 12.34 10.58
C PRO A 123 -1.59 12.56 9.12
N ALA A 124 -2.57 12.85 8.26
CA ALA A 124 -2.37 13.03 6.81
C ALA A 124 -1.70 11.84 6.06
N TRP A 125 -1.60 10.65 6.66
CA TRP A 125 -0.96 9.47 6.08
C TRP A 125 -1.84 8.21 6.11
N CYS A 126 -2.04 7.61 4.95
CA CYS A 126 -2.77 6.38 4.70
C CYS A 126 -1.81 5.26 4.28
N GLN A 127 -1.58 4.31 5.19
CA GLN A 127 -0.69 3.19 4.96
C GLN A 127 -1.00 2.36 3.71
N SER A 128 -2.28 2.32 3.30
CA SER A 128 -2.67 1.57 2.12
C SER A 128 -2.37 2.29 0.80
N CYS A 129 -2.20 3.62 0.81
CA CYS A 129 -2.18 4.44 -0.40
C CYS A 129 -0.86 5.21 -0.58
N ASP A 130 -0.39 5.86 0.47
CA ASP A 130 0.72 6.81 0.36
C ASP A 130 2.08 6.14 0.09
N PRO A 131 2.45 5.00 0.72
CA PRO A 131 3.70 4.34 0.38
C PRO A 131 3.83 4.00 -1.10
N TRP A 132 2.72 3.63 -1.76
CA TRP A 132 2.70 3.31 -3.19
C TRP A 132 2.75 4.52 -4.09
N LYS A 133 2.33 5.68 -3.58
CA LYS A 133 2.49 6.93 -4.30
C LYS A 133 3.94 7.40 -4.25
N THR A 134 4.60 7.26 -3.10
CA THR A 134 6.00 7.67 -2.97
C THR A 134 6.96 6.75 -3.75
N THR A 135 6.57 5.50 -4.00
CA THR A 135 7.38 4.56 -4.80
C THR A 135 7.13 4.66 -6.31
N GLN A 136 6.13 5.45 -6.73
CA GLN A 136 5.81 5.68 -8.13
C GLN A 136 6.75 6.74 -8.75
N GLU A 137 7.08 6.55 -10.03
CA GLU A 137 7.56 7.61 -10.93
C GLU A 137 8.98 8.16 -10.69
N TRP A 138 9.88 7.39 -10.07
CA TRP A 138 11.32 7.71 -10.06
C TRP A 138 12.24 6.48 -10.15
N THR A 139 13.45 6.70 -10.65
CA THR A 139 14.58 5.76 -10.66
C THR A 139 15.89 6.53 -10.52
N SER A 140 16.85 5.99 -9.77
CA SER A 140 18.22 6.48 -9.70
C SER A 140 19.09 6.01 -10.86
N GLY A 141 18.58 5.09 -11.69
CA GLY A 141 19.37 4.32 -12.66
C GLY A 141 20.13 3.14 -12.04
N ASN A 142 20.06 2.94 -10.72
CA ASN A 142 20.61 1.79 -10.01
C ASN A 142 19.48 0.98 -9.36
N GLU A 143 19.23 -0.22 -9.88
CA GLU A 143 18.12 -1.09 -9.46
C GLU A 143 18.21 -1.52 -7.98
N GLU A 144 19.41 -1.75 -7.45
CA GLU A 144 19.62 -2.16 -6.06
C GLU A 144 19.29 -1.03 -5.09
N ILE A 145 19.72 0.20 -5.42
CA ILE A 145 19.41 1.41 -4.65
C ILE A 145 17.90 1.70 -4.73
N ASP A 146 17.32 1.64 -5.92
CA ASP A 146 15.89 1.87 -6.14
C ASP A 146 15.04 0.91 -5.32
N THR A 147 15.38 -0.38 -5.35
CA THR A 147 14.70 -1.42 -4.57
C THR A 147 14.80 -1.13 -3.08
N SER A 148 16.00 -0.80 -2.58
CA SER A 148 16.24 -0.50 -1.17
C SER A 148 15.44 0.70 -0.67
N ILE A 149 15.44 1.81 -1.42
CA ILE A 149 14.70 3.02 -1.05
C ILE A 149 13.19 2.75 -1.12
N ARG A 150 12.69 2.06 -2.16
CA ARG A 150 11.28 1.70 -2.28
C ARG A 150 10.83 0.83 -1.11
N GLU A 151 11.64 -0.12 -0.67
CA GLU A 151 11.33 -0.91 0.53
C GLU A 151 11.17 -0.05 1.78
N ILE A 152 12.05 0.95 1.97
CA ILE A 152 11.96 1.87 3.11
C ILE A 152 10.68 2.71 3.01
N GLN A 153 10.38 3.26 1.83
CA GLN A 153 9.16 4.01 1.57
C GLN A 153 7.89 3.18 1.85
N ILE A 154 7.87 1.90 1.42
CA ILE A 154 6.77 0.95 1.67
C ILE A 154 6.56 0.72 3.18
N LYS A 155 7.65 0.66 3.95
CA LYS A 155 7.65 0.42 5.40
C LYS A 155 7.31 1.66 6.22
N ALA A 156 7.36 2.87 5.63
CA ALA A 156 7.05 4.12 6.33
C ALA A 156 5.60 4.13 6.85
N THR A 157 5.43 4.49 8.12
CA THR A 157 4.11 4.45 8.79
C THR A 157 3.44 5.81 8.97
N GLU A 158 4.18 6.87 8.69
CA GLU A 158 3.84 8.27 8.98
C GLU A 158 4.51 9.16 7.93
N TYR A 159 3.92 10.32 7.66
CA TYR A 159 4.40 11.25 6.65
C TYR A 159 5.84 11.69 6.92
N GLU A 160 6.18 11.97 8.18
CA GLU A 160 7.50 12.44 8.60
C GLU A 160 8.59 11.36 8.54
N LYS A 161 8.20 10.08 8.36
CA LYS A 161 9.13 8.94 8.30
C LYS A 161 9.39 8.46 6.88
N VAL A 162 8.69 8.98 5.89
CA VAL A 162 8.91 8.57 4.49
C VAL A 162 10.14 9.29 3.94
N ILE A 163 11.00 8.55 3.26
CA ILE A 163 12.11 9.14 2.50
C ILE A 163 11.55 9.67 1.19
N GLU A 164 11.70 10.97 0.94
CA GLU A 164 11.38 11.57 -0.35
C GLU A 164 12.56 11.39 -1.32
N TRP A 165 12.28 10.89 -2.52
CA TRP A 165 13.28 10.90 -3.59
C TRP A 165 13.32 12.29 -4.23
N ILE A 166 14.51 12.90 -4.21
CA ILE A 166 14.75 14.21 -4.83
C ILE A 166 15.67 13.99 -6.04
N PRO A 167 15.12 14.02 -7.27
CA PRO A 167 15.90 14.05 -8.50
C PRO A 167 16.94 15.18 -8.49
N TYR A 168 18.16 14.89 -8.95
CA TYR A 168 19.26 15.87 -8.95
C TYR A 168 18.92 17.12 -9.76
N ASP A 169 18.18 16.99 -10.85
CA ASP A 169 17.73 18.08 -11.71
C ASP A 169 16.67 18.99 -11.06
N ARG A 170 16.07 18.58 -9.93
CA ARG A 170 15.22 19.46 -9.10
C ARG A 170 16.02 20.30 -8.10
N LEU A 171 17.30 20.02 -7.93
CA LEU A 171 18.17 20.81 -7.06
C LEU A 171 18.51 22.14 -7.74
N ILE A 172 18.32 23.23 -7.01
CA ILE A 172 18.64 24.60 -7.40
C ILE A 172 19.53 25.26 -6.33
N ASN A 173 20.19 26.36 -6.71
CA ASN A 173 21.10 27.09 -5.82
C ASN A 173 22.23 26.22 -5.24
N LEU A 174 22.75 25.29 -6.04
CA LEU A 174 23.88 24.43 -5.66
C LEU A 174 25.12 25.30 -5.39
N GLN A 175 25.54 25.35 -4.13
CA GLN A 175 26.73 26.09 -3.67
C GLN A 175 27.66 25.15 -2.90
N GLU A 176 28.92 25.11 -3.30
CA GLU A 176 29.94 24.33 -2.58
C GLU A 176 30.30 25.03 -1.26
N ILE A 177 30.20 24.28 -0.16
CA ILE A 177 30.67 24.71 1.15
C ILE A 177 32.15 24.36 1.22
N LYS A 178 33.01 25.36 1.09
CA LYS A 178 34.44 25.19 1.35
C LYS A 178 34.67 25.19 2.85
N GLU A 179 34.98 24.04 3.42
CA GLU A 179 35.58 23.98 4.74
C GLU A 179 36.96 24.66 4.66
N LEU A 180 37.16 25.72 5.45
CA LEU A 180 38.48 26.32 5.65
C LEU A 180 39.30 25.38 6.52
N ASN A 181 39.78 24.29 5.93
CA ASN A 181 40.79 23.46 6.57
C ASN A 181 42.10 24.25 6.56
N GLN A 182 42.54 24.70 7.74
CA GLN A 182 43.93 25.09 7.93
C GLN A 182 44.76 23.83 7.75
N GLU A 183 45.34 23.67 6.56
CA GLU A 183 46.15 22.51 6.18
C GLU A 183 47.27 22.28 7.19
N THR A 184 47.38 21.04 7.68
CA THR A 184 48.69 20.41 7.80
C THR A 184 48.82 19.43 6.65
N GLU A 185 49.80 19.69 5.79
CA GLU A 185 50.23 18.85 4.69
C GLU A 185 50.52 17.43 5.19
N GLU A 186 49.66 16.48 4.80
CA GLU A 186 49.90 15.03 4.62
C GLU A 186 48.62 14.29 4.98
N ILE A 187 47.70 14.21 4.02
CA ILE A 187 46.87 13.05 3.66
C ILE A 187 46.05 13.54 2.45
N LYS A 188 46.30 12.96 1.26
CA LYS A 188 45.36 13.07 0.13
C LYS A 188 44.16 12.18 0.45
N GLU A 189 43.36 12.56 1.44
CA GLU A 189 42.05 11.97 1.64
C GLU A 189 41.13 12.58 0.58
N GLU A 190 40.33 11.72 -0.03
CA GLU A 190 39.27 12.06 -0.98
C GLU A 190 38.52 13.31 -0.47
N SER A 191 38.70 14.44 -1.14
CA SER A 191 38.05 15.69 -0.72
C SER A 191 36.55 15.53 -0.91
N ASN A 192 35.84 15.25 0.16
CA ASN A 192 34.38 15.23 0.15
C ASN A 192 33.89 16.68 -0.01
N SER A 193 33.49 17.07 -1.22
CA SER A 193 32.84 18.35 -1.44
C SER A 193 31.42 18.31 -0.85
N ILE A 194 31.15 19.21 0.11
CA ILE A 194 29.82 19.40 0.69
C ILE A 194 29.11 20.50 -0.09
N PHE A 195 27.86 20.27 -0.49
CA PHE A 195 27.06 21.26 -1.20
C PHE A 195 25.81 21.63 -0.40
N MET A 196 25.43 22.90 -0.45
CA MET A 196 24.11 23.38 -0.05
C MET A 196 23.23 23.49 -1.30
N ALA A 197 21.99 23.03 -1.19
CA ALA A 197 20.99 23.15 -2.25
C ALA A 197 19.60 23.34 -1.66
N THR A 198 18.72 23.93 -2.46
CA THR A 198 17.27 23.88 -2.26
C THR A 198 16.64 23.10 -3.41
N TRP A 199 15.41 22.60 -3.29
CA TRP A 199 14.73 21.91 -4.40
C TRP A 199 13.39 22.58 -4.72
N LEU A 200 12.99 22.52 -5.99
CA LEU A 200 11.71 23.02 -6.52
C LEU A 200 10.54 22.09 -6.19
#